data_AF-A0A6M0CSR7-F1
#
_entry.id   AF-A0A6M0CSR7-F1
#
_cell.length_a   1.000
_cell.length_b   1.000
_cell.length_c   1.000
_cell.angle_alpha   90.00
_cell.angle_beta   90.00
_cell.angle_gamma   90.00
#
_symmetry.space_group_name_H-M   'P 1'
#
loop_
_entity.id
_entity.type
_entity.pdbx_description
1 polymer ?
#
loop_
_entity_poly.entity_id
_entity_poly.type
_entity_poly.pdbx_seq_one_letter_code
_entity_poly.pdbx_strand_id
1 'polypeptide(L)'
;PRRLLASNTLKLGIVGQRSYSARADEIIKGAPPAAISRHFGNDAVGSLLQMQQLGRLDLLLAYWPEVRYMLEKQPQLHALVHFPIKGLSHYQLTYVGCSDTPLGREAITHINQLLRTLRLDTLAPLYAQWLDPDDRETYLNDIRALMRTH
;
A
#
# COMPACT_ATOMS: atom_id res chain seq x y z
N PRO A 1 -10.15 -6.54 -11.95
CA PRO A 1 -8.71 -6.50 -12.32
C PRO A 1 -8.25 -7.63 -13.27
N ARG A 2 -8.55 -8.93 -13.04
CA ARG A 2 -8.04 -10.03 -13.91
C ARG A 2 -8.37 -9.85 -15.40
N ARG A 3 -9.62 -9.58 -15.75
CA ARG A 3 -10.04 -9.33 -17.15
C ARG A 3 -9.36 -8.11 -17.77
N LEU A 4 -9.05 -7.10 -16.96
CA LEU A 4 -8.41 -5.85 -17.39
C LEU A 4 -6.94 -6.06 -17.75
N LEU A 5 -6.23 -6.92 -17.01
CA LEU A 5 -4.83 -7.24 -17.25
C LEU A 5 -4.65 -8.32 -18.33
N ALA A 6 -5.66 -9.15 -18.56
CA ALA A 6 -5.63 -10.21 -19.57
C ALA A 6 -5.80 -9.71 -21.01
N SER A 7 -6.36 -8.50 -21.21
CA SER A 7 -6.56 -7.95 -22.56
C SER A 7 -5.29 -7.42 -23.22
N ASN A 8 -4.15 -7.33 -22.49
CA ASN A 8 -2.89 -6.73 -22.96
C ASN A 8 -2.99 -5.28 -23.47
N THR A 9 -4.14 -4.64 -23.31
CA THR A 9 -4.39 -3.27 -23.76
C THR A 9 -3.95 -2.22 -22.75
N LEU A 10 -3.59 -2.63 -21.53
CA LEU A 10 -3.25 -1.74 -20.43
C LEU A 10 -1.95 -2.17 -19.77
N LYS A 11 -1.12 -1.20 -19.43
CA LYS A 11 0.16 -1.36 -18.77
C LYS A 11 0.07 -0.91 -17.32
N LEU A 12 0.26 -1.87 -16.41
CA LEU A 12 0.21 -1.67 -14.97
C LEU A 12 1.61 -1.46 -14.40
N GLY A 13 1.82 -0.35 -13.72
CA GLY A 13 3.00 -0.05 -12.91
C GLY A 13 2.89 -0.61 -11.50
N ILE A 14 3.93 -1.31 -11.04
CA ILE A 14 4.05 -1.83 -9.67
C ILE A 14 5.44 -1.59 -9.10
N VAL A 15 5.53 -1.51 -7.78
CA VAL A 15 6.81 -1.51 -7.06
C VAL A 15 7.38 -2.92 -7.05
N GLY A 16 8.64 -3.06 -7.45
CA GLY A 16 9.36 -4.32 -7.47
C GLY A 16 9.47 -4.95 -6.09
N GLN A 17 9.29 -6.27 -6.01
CA GLN A 17 9.38 -7.08 -4.78
C GLN A 17 8.38 -6.71 -3.65
N ARG A 18 7.41 -5.84 -3.92
CA ARG A 18 6.36 -5.50 -2.96
C ARG A 18 5.20 -6.48 -3.02
N SER A 19 4.71 -6.91 -1.85
CA SER A 19 3.44 -7.62 -1.71
C SER A 19 2.29 -6.62 -1.52
N TYR A 20 1.17 -6.87 -2.19
CA TYR A 20 -0.04 -6.04 -2.18
C TYR A 20 -1.26 -6.76 -1.58
N SER A 21 -1.04 -7.86 -0.86
CA SER A 21 -1.98 -8.89 -0.39
C SER A 21 -1.96 -10.16 -1.26
N ALA A 22 -2.23 -11.31 -0.64
CA ALA A 22 -2.24 -12.62 -1.31
C ALA A 22 -3.08 -12.61 -2.60
N ARG A 23 -4.29 -12.04 -2.54
CA ARG A 23 -5.18 -12.00 -3.71
C ARG A 23 -4.67 -11.07 -4.81
N ALA A 24 -4.13 -9.89 -4.47
CA ALA A 24 -3.55 -9.00 -5.47
C ALA A 24 -2.29 -9.63 -6.10
N ASP A 25 -1.45 -10.25 -5.27
CA ASP A 25 -0.21 -10.90 -5.70
C ASP A 25 -0.47 -12.08 -6.64
N GLU A 26 -1.51 -12.89 -6.38
CA GLU A 26 -1.96 -13.93 -7.31
C GLU A 26 -2.39 -13.37 -8.68
N ILE A 27 -3.09 -12.23 -8.68
CA ILE A 27 -3.54 -11.58 -9.91
C ILE A 27 -2.34 -11.04 -10.70
N ILE A 28 -1.39 -10.43 -10.01
CA ILE A 28 -0.15 -9.90 -10.61
C ILE A 28 0.70 -11.05 -11.17
N LYS A 29 0.83 -12.16 -10.42
CA LYS A 29 1.60 -13.33 -10.84
C LYS A 29 1.02 -14.00 -12.09
N GLY A 30 -0.30 -13.98 -12.24
CA GLY A 30 -0.99 -14.51 -13.41
C GLY A 30 -1.10 -13.56 -14.61
N ALA A 31 -0.63 -12.31 -14.50
CA ALA A 31 -0.69 -11.34 -15.58
C ALA A 31 0.44 -11.56 -16.61
N PRO A 32 0.20 -11.28 -17.90
CA PRO A 32 1.26 -11.32 -18.92
C PRO A 32 2.42 -10.39 -18.54
N PRO A 33 3.70 -10.81 -18.67
CA PRO A 33 4.84 -9.98 -18.32
C PRO A 33 4.86 -8.62 -19.03
N ALA A 34 4.39 -8.58 -20.29
CA ALA A 34 4.33 -7.35 -21.09
C ALA A 34 3.31 -6.32 -20.54
N ALA A 35 2.31 -6.76 -19.78
CA ALA A 35 1.30 -5.91 -19.15
C ALA A 35 1.79 -5.29 -17.83
N ILE A 36 2.98 -5.66 -17.33
CA ILE A 36 3.51 -5.23 -16.03
C ILE A 36 4.83 -4.48 -16.20
N SER A 37 4.90 -3.26 -15.66
CA SER A 37 6.12 -2.50 -15.50
C SER A 37 6.52 -2.45 -14.02
N ARG A 38 7.71 -2.95 -13.72
CA ARG A 38 8.25 -3.01 -12.34
C ARG A 38 9.27 -1.90 -12.15
N HIS A 39 9.09 -1.09 -11.12
CA HIS A 39 10.05 -0.06 -10.71
C HIS A 39 10.66 -0.38 -9.35
N PHE A 40 11.97 -0.15 -9.24
CA PHE A 40 12.78 -0.42 -8.06
C PHE A 40 13.38 0.88 -7.53
N GLY A 41 13.76 0.89 -6.26
CA GLY A 41 14.41 2.02 -5.60
C GLY A 41 13.51 2.75 -4.62
N ASN A 42 14.09 3.75 -3.95
CA ASN A 42 13.49 4.42 -2.79
C ASN A 42 12.30 5.32 -3.15
N ASP A 43 12.25 5.81 -4.39
CA ASP A 43 11.12 6.60 -4.93
C ASP A 43 10.42 5.87 -6.08
N ALA A 44 10.18 4.57 -5.90
CA ALA A 44 9.51 3.77 -6.92
C ALA A 44 8.10 4.29 -7.22
N VAL A 45 7.35 4.75 -6.21
CA VAL A 45 5.99 5.28 -6.41
C VAL A 45 6.01 6.62 -7.14
N GLY A 46 6.86 7.58 -6.76
CA GLY A 46 7.00 8.84 -7.49
C GLY A 46 7.41 8.62 -8.95
N SER A 47 8.35 7.71 -9.19
CA SER A 47 8.77 7.32 -10.55
C SER A 47 7.60 6.75 -11.36
N LEU A 48 6.79 5.87 -10.77
CA LEU A 48 5.63 5.29 -11.45
C LEU A 48 4.54 6.35 -11.72
N LEU A 49 4.34 7.31 -10.82
CA LEU A 49 3.42 8.43 -11.04
C LEU A 49 3.86 9.30 -12.21
N GLN A 50 5.14 9.65 -12.29
CA GLN A 50 5.70 10.40 -13.43
C GLN A 50 5.54 9.63 -14.73
N MET A 51 5.76 8.31 -14.72
CA MET A 51 5.55 7.48 -15.90
C MET A 51 4.10 7.41 -16.34
N GLN A 52 3.15 7.38 -15.40
CA GLN A 52 1.73 7.47 -15.70
C GLN A 52 1.40 8.81 -16.38
N GLN A 53 1.90 9.92 -15.84
CA GLN A 53 1.68 11.26 -16.41
C GLN A 53 2.28 11.40 -17.82
N LEU A 54 3.41 10.75 -18.08
CA LEU A 54 4.06 10.71 -19.40
C LEU A 54 3.40 9.69 -20.37
N GLY A 55 2.29 9.05 -20.00
CA GLY A 55 1.59 8.08 -20.83
C GLY A 55 2.33 6.74 -21.03
N ARG A 56 3.33 6.44 -20.18
CA ARG A 56 4.09 5.18 -20.23
C ARG A 56 3.41 4.05 -19.46
N LEU A 57 2.45 4.38 -18.60
CA LEU A 57 1.62 3.47 -17.82
C LEU A 57 0.18 3.95 -17.88
N ASP A 58 -0.76 3.01 -17.97
CA ASP A 58 -2.18 3.32 -17.89
C ASP A 58 -2.68 3.29 -16.44
N LEU A 59 -2.07 2.42 -15.62
CA LEU A 59 -2.48 2.15 -14.25
C LEU A 59 -1.27 2.04 -13.33
N LEU A 60 -1.46 2.38 -12.06
CA LEU A 60 -0.51 2.19 -10.96
C LEU A 60 -1.20 1.35 -9.87
N LEU A 61 -0.48 0.36 -9.34
CA LEU A 61 -0.87 -0.26 -8.07
C LEU A 61 0.01 0.27 -6.93
N ALA A 62 -0.60 1.05 -6.05
CA ALA A 62 0.02 1.61 -4.85
C ALA A 62 -1.02 1.76 -3.74
N TYR A 63 -0.57 1.97 -2.50
CA TYR A 63 -1.47 2.26 -1.39
C TYR A 63 -1.92 3.73 -1.48
N TRP A 64 -3.21 3.99 -1.35
CA TRP A 64 -3.76 5.33 -1.56
C TRP A 64 -3.10 6.43 -0.68
N PRO A 65 -2.86 6.21 0.64
CA PRO A 65 -2.16 7.20 1.46
C PRO A 65 -0.75 7.54 0.96
N GLU A 66 -0.04 6.57 0.40
CA GLU A 66 1.28 6.78 -0.19
C GLU A 66 1.21 7.64 -1.46
N VAL A 67 0.21 7.40 -2.32
CA VAL A 67 -0.03 8.21 -3.53
C VAL A 67 -0.35 9.66 -3.15
N ARG A 68 -1.24 9.88 -2.17
CA ARG A 68 -1.57 11.23 -1.67
C ARG A 68 -0.33 11.97 -1.21
N TYR A 69 0.47 11.33 -0.36
CA TYR A 69 1.72 11.92 0.14
C TYR A 69 2.66 12.29 -1.01
N MET A 70 2.77 11.46 -2.05
CA MET A 70 3.56 11.78 -3.24
C MET A 70 2.99 12.97 -4.03
N LEU A 71 1.67 13.06 -4.20
CA LEU A 71 1.02 14.19 -4.89
C LEU A 71 1.22 15.51 -4.13
N GLU A 72 1.21 15.48 -2.79
CA GLU A 72 1.55 16.64 -1.96
C GLU A 72 3.02 17.06 -2.12
N LYS A 73 3.93 16.08 -2.23
CA LYS A 73 5.37 16.34 -2.43
C LYS A 73 5.74 16.76 -3.86
N GLN A 74 4.92 16.40 -4.84
CA GLN A 74 5.18 16.61 -6.26
C GLN A 74 3.96 17.30 -6.91
N PRO A 75 3.74 18.60 -6.66
CA PRO A 75 2.53 19.31 -7.09
C PRO A 75 2.36 19.41 -8.61
N GLN A 76 3.41 19.09 -9.39
CA GLN A 76 3.36 18.99 -10.84
C GLN A 76 2.62 17.72 -11.34
N LEU A 77 2.43 16.73 -10.48
CA LEU A 77 1.68 15.51 -10.81
C LEU A 77 0.18 15.82 -10.80
N HIS A 78 -0.55 15.29 -11.78
CA HIS A 78 -1.99 15.46 -11.84
C HIS A 78 -2.72 14.53 -10.86
N ALA A 79 -3.91 14.95 -10.42
CA ALA A 79 -4.77 14.14 -9.59
C ALA A 79 -5.18 12.84 -10.32
N LEU A 80 -5.06 11.72 -9.60
CA LEU A 80 -5.48 10.40 -10.07
C LEU A 80 -6.84 10.04 -9.50
N VAL A 81 -7.59 9.25 -10.27
CA VAL A 81 -8.79 8.58 -9.75
C VAL A 81 -8.38 7.27 -9.10
N HIS A 82 -8.73 7.10 -7.83
CA HIS A 82 -8.51 5.87 -7.08
C HIS A 82 -9.65 4.87 -7.33
N PHE A 83 -9.29 3.62 -7.61
CA PHE A 83 -10.23 2.51 -7.75
C PHE A 83 -9.91 1.40 -6.74
N PRO A 84 -10.78 1.11 -5.77
CA PRO A 84 -10.57 0.00 -4.85
C PRO A 84 -10.64 -1.33 -5.60
N ILE A 85 -9.78 -2.28 -5.23
CA ILE A 85 -9.80 -3.61 -5.84
C ILE A 85 -10.91 -4.43 -5.19
N LYS A 86 -11.92 -4.79 -6.00
CA LYS A 86 -13.04 -5.64 -5.55
C LYS A 86 -12.54 -6.95 -4.93
N GLY A 87 -13.01 -7.22 -3.72
CA GLY A 87 -12.71 -8.45 -2.99
C GLY A 87 -11.39 -8.42 -2.20
N LEU A 88 -10.77 -7.26 -2.04
CA LEU A 88 -9.77 -7.03 -1.00
C LEU A 88 -10.43 -6.48 0.27
N SER A 89 -9.83 -6.79 1.41
CA SER A 89 -10.20 -6.17 2.69
C SER A 89 -9.99 -4.65 2.62
N HIS A 90 -10.85 -3.90 3.30
CA HIS A 90 -10.70 -2.46 3.41
C HIS A 90 -9.42 -2.09 4.20
N TYR A 91 -9.07 -2.91 5.20
CA TYR A 91 -7.86 -2.78 5.98
C TYR A 91 -6.93 -3.96 5.77
N GLN A 92 -5.63 -3.65 5.68
CA GLN A 92 -4.56 -4.63 5.63
C GLN A 92 -3.66 -4.44 6.86
N LEU A 93 -3.47 -5.50 7.64
CA LEU A 93 -2.52 -5.50 8.73
C LEU A 93 -1.10 -5.52 8.16
N THR A 94 -0.27 -4.62 8.67
CA THR A 94 1.17 -4.56 8.40
C THR A 94 1.94 -5.04 9.61
N TYR A 95 3.15 -5.54 9.37
CA TYR A 95 3.98 -6.16 10.40
C TYR A 95 5.37 -5.55 10.37
N VAL A 96 6.01 -5.52 11.54
CA VAL A 96 7.42 -5.16 11.66
C VAL A 96 8.26 -6.41 11.39
N GLY A 97 9.21 -6.30 10.46
CA GLY A 97 10.18 -7.35 10.18
C GLY A 97 11.52 -7.06 10.87
N CYS A 98 12.15 -8.09 11.43
CA CYS A 98 13.50 -8.04 11.94
C CYS A 98 14.35 -9.15 11.30
N SER A 99 15.66 -8.96 11.22
CA SER A 99 16.58 -10.00 10.77
C SER A 99 16.49 -11.24 11.65
N ASP A 100 16.65 -12.43 11.07
CA ASP A 100 16.60 -13.69 11.83
C ASP A 100 17.93 -13.98 12.57
N THR A 101 18.30 -13.07 13.46
CA THR A 101 19.48 -13.16 14.33
C THR A 101 19.02 -13.18 15.79
N PRO A 102 19.88 -13.59 16.75
CA PRO A 102 19.53 -13.49 18.18
C PRO A 102 19.05 -12.09 18.59
N LEU A 103 19.76 -11.05 18.14
CA LEU A 103 19.40 -9.65 18.39
C LEU A 103 18.06 -9.28 17.73
N GLY A 104 17.82 -9.72 16.49
CA GLY A 104 16.56 -9.44 15.80
C GLY A 104 15.34 -10.11 16.47
N ARG A 105 15.52 -11.32 17.01
CA ARG A 105 14.48 -12.03 17.77
C ARG A 105 14.20 -11.35 19.12
N GLU A 106 15.21 -10.82 19.79
CA GLU A 106 15.03 -10.00 20.99
C GLU A 106 14.29 -8.70 20.66
N ALA A 107 14.71 -7.99 19.60
CA ALA A 107 14.09 -6.76 19.15
C ALA A 107 12.60 -6.94 18.81
N ILE A 108 12.24 -7.94 18.00
CA ILE A 108 10.83 -8.17 17.64
C ILE A 108 9.99 -8.58 18.85
N THR A 109 10.57 -9.28 19.83
CA THR A 109 9.89 -9.63 21.08
C THR A 109 9.52 -8.36 21.86
N HIS A 110 10.47 -7.44 22.01
CA HIS A 110 10.22 -6.16 22.69
C HIS A 110 9.23 -5.28 21.91
N ILE A 111 9.38 -5.18 20.59
CA ILE A 111 8.45 -4.44 19.72
C ILE A 111 7.02 -4.99 19.85
N ASN A 112 6.84 -6.31 19.83
CA ASN A 112 5.52 -6.93 19.98
C ASN A 112 4.87 -6.61 21.34
N GLN A 113 5.65 -6.52 22.41
CA GLN A 113 5.14 -6.13 23.73
C GLN A 113 4.66 -4.68 23.73
N LEU A 114 5.47 -3.76 23.19
CA LEU A 114 5.14 -2.34 23.09
C LEU A 114 3.90 -2.10 22.20
N LEU A 115 3.79 -2.83 21.08
CA LEU A 115 2.70 -2.65 20.13
C LEU A 115 1.33 -3.01 20.71
N ARG A 116 1.23 -3.78 21.80
CA ARG A 116 -0.07 -4.14 22.41
C ARG A 116 -0.90 -2.92 22.80
N THR A 117 -0.24 -1.89 23.34
CA THR A 117 -0.87 -0.61 23.74
C THR A 117 -0.71 0.44 22.64
N LEU A 118 0.52 0.60 22.12
CA LEU A 118 0.84 1.66 21.17
C LEU A 118 0.01 1.59 19.88
N ARG A 119 -0.42 0.39 19.45
CA ARG A 119 -1.17 0.22 18.19
C ARG A 119 -2.47 1.04 18.15
N LEU A 120 -3.21 1.11 19.26
CA LEU A 120 -4.47 1.85 19.33
C LEU A 120 -4.28 3.25 19.89
N ASP A 121 -3.45 3.40 20.93
CA ASP A 121 -3.39 4.65 21.70
C ASP A 121 -2.49 5.70 21.04
N THR A 122 -1.55 5.27 20.20
CA THR A 122 -0.54 6.15 19.61
C THR A 122 -0.49 6.04 18.09
N LEU A 123 -0.30 4.84 17.56
CA LEU A 123 -0.07 4.64 16.13
C LEU A 123 -1.30 4.91 15.28
N ALA A 124 -2.49 4.46 15.69
CA ALA A 124 -3.72 4.74 14.94
C ALA A 124 -4.02 6.25 14.86
N PRO A 125 -4.01 7.03 15.95
CA PRO A 125 -4.14 8.49 15.88
C PRO A 125 -3.08 9.17 15.01
N LEU A 126 -1.81 8.77 15.12
CA LEU A 126 -0.74 9.32 14.28
C LEU A 126 -0.95 9.01 12.80
N TYR A 127 -1.36 7.77 12.47
CA TYR A 127 -1.64 7.39 11.10
C TYR A 127 -2.85 8.15 10.53
N ALA A 128 -3.91 8.35 11.32
CA ALA A 128 -5.10 9.08 10.91
C ALA A 128 -4.80 10.52 10.44
N GLN A 129 -3.72 11.13 10.94
CA GLN A 129 -3.30 12.47 10.48
C GLN A 129 -2.90 12.50 8.99
N TRP A 130 -2.46 11.37 8.45
CA TRP A 130 -2.08 11.20 7.04
C TRP A 130 -3.25 10.84 6.12
N LEU A 131 -4.42 10.56 6.70
CA LEU A 131 -5.64 10.26 5.94
C LEU A 131 -6.39 11.54 5.57
N ASP A 132 -7.37 11.38 4.67
CA ASP A 132 -8.34 12.44 4.43
C ASP A 132 -8.98 12.86 5.75
N PRO A 133 -9.12 14.17 6.04
CA PRO A 133 -9.90 14.64 7.19
C PRO A 133 -11.24 13.93 7.35
N ASP A 134 -11.94 13.65 6.24
CA ASP A 134 -13.26 13.02 6.25
C ASP A 134 -13.21 11.51 6.61
N ASP A 135 -12.07 10.85 6.40
CA ASP A 135 -11.89 9.42 6.67
C ASP A 135 -11.41 9.12 8.10
N ARG A 136 -10.93 10.14 8.85
CA ARG A 136 -10.20 9.93 10.12
C ARG A 136 -11.03 9.26 11.19
N GLU A 137 -12.25 9.75 11.41
CA GLU A 137 -13.12 9.22 12.46
C GLU A 137 -13.54 7.78 12.17
N THR A 138 -13.96 7.52 10.92
CA THR A 138 -14.30 6.17 10.44
C THR A 138 -13.13 5.21 10.63
N TYR A 139 -11.92 5.60 10.19
CA TYR A 139 -10.71 4.80 10.38
C TYR A 139 -10.46 4.46 11.85
N LEU A 140 -10.54 5.44 12.76
CA LEU A 140 -10.27 5.21 14.18
C LEU A 140 -11.30 4.27 14.81
N ASN A 141 -12.57 4.36 14.42
CA ASN A 141 -13.62 3.48 14.90
C ASN A 141 -13.45 2.05 14.38
N ASP A 142 -13.16 1.90 13.09
CA ASP A 142 -12.99 0.60 12.45
C ASP A 142 -11.76 -0.15 12.98
N ILE A 143 -10.62 0.55 13.18
CA ILE A 143 -9.42 -0.09 13.73
C ILE A 143 -9.62 -0.52 15.19
N ARG A 144 -10.37 0.23 16.00
CA ARG A 144 -10.74 -0.23 17.35
C ARG A 144 -11.57 -1.51 17.30
N ALA A 145 -12.49 -1.63 16.34
CA ALA A 145 -13.29 -2.84 16.16
C ALA A 145 -12.44 -4.01 15.67
N LEU A 146 -11.60 -3.79 14.66
CA LEU A 146 -10.71 -4.80 14.07
C LEU A 146 -9.71 -5.36 15.09
N MET A 147 -9.11 -4.51 15.93
CA MET A 147 -8.13 -4.93 16.94
C MET A 147 -8.75 -5.64 18.15
N ARG A 148 -10.07 -5.65 18.29
CA ARG A 148 -10.75 -6.54 19.27
C ARG A 148 -10.85 -7.97 18.78
N THR A 149 -10.75 -8.18 17.46
CA THR A 149 -10.81 -9.51 16.82
C THR A 149 -9.42 -10.12 16.57
N HIS A 150 -8.33 -9.39 16.88
CA HIS A 150 -6.93 -9.77 16.64
C HIS A 150 -6.01 -9.46 17.84
#